data_AF-A0A1C3KT14-F1
#
_entry.id   AF-A0A1C3KT14-F1
#
_cell.length_a   1.000
_cell.length_b   1.000
_cell.length_c   1.000
_cell.angle_alpha   90.00
_cell.angle_beta   90.00
_cell.angle_gamma   90.00
#
_symmetry.space_group_name_H-M   'P 1'
#
loop_
_entity.id
_entity.type
_entity.pdbx_description
1 polymer ?
#
loop_
_entity_poly.entity_id
_entity_poly.type
_entity_poly.pdbx_seq_one_letter_code
_entity_poly.pdbx_strand_id
1 'polypeptide(L)'
;MLNFVQFLLVYLVLAHLGIFCIRDRYPSYLFLSSHTFFQKIKKGQNYLRKGSSLNLKKRLDPNDKYTVIKRHKAKVQRNLKRKYLIERYKEKRELLKKYISEASSPIEYVYWKYKLASLPRDSCPVRFRNRCAITGRARGYCSFFGLCRHQARALIQKMFFPGFVKASW
;
A
#
# COMPACT_ATOMS: atom_id res chain seq x y z
N MET A 1 -28.92 -17.51 51.51
CA MET A 1 -28.78 -18.36 50.29
C MET A 1 -29.45 -17.75 49.04
N LEU A 2 -30.46 -16.89 49.15
CA LEU A 2 -31.18 -16.30 48.00
C LEU A 2 -30.41 -15.19 47.24
N ASN A 3 -29.45 -14.52 47.88
CA ASN A 3 -28.79 -13.34 47.31
C ASN A 3 -27.78 -13.66 46.20
N PHE A 4 -27.29 -14.90 46.12
CA PHE A 4 -26.25 -15.29 45.15
C PHE A 4 -26.85 -15.62 43.77
N VAL A 5 -28.06 -16.19 43.75
CA VAL A 5 -28.78 -16.55 42.51
C VAL A 5 -29.30 -15.30 41.80
N GLN A 6 -29.77 -14.30 42.55
CA GLN A 6 -30.17 -13.00 41.99
C GLN A 6 -29.00 -12.26 41.32
N PHE A 7 -27.80 -12.31 41.91
CA PHE A 7 -26.60 -11.72 41.30
C PHE A 7 -26.23 -12.39 39.97
N LEU A 8 -26.38 -13.71 39.88
CA LEU A 8 -26.04 -14.48 38.68
C LEU A 8 -27.03 -14.26 37.53
N LEU A 9 -28.32 -14.11 37.85
CA LEU A 9 -29.37 -13.77 36.88
C LEU A 9 -29.23 -12.36 36.32
N VAL A 10 -28.91 -11.37 37.17
CA VAL A 10 -28.66 -9.98 36.72
C VAL A 10 -27.42 -9.93 35.82
N TYR A 11 -26.37 -10.70 36.13
CA TYR A 11 -25.16 -10.76 35.32
C TYR A 11 -25.41 -11.42 33.95
N LEU A 12 -26.22 -12.47 33.88
CA LEU A 12 -26.60 -13.13 32.62
C LEU A 12 -27.47 -12.24 31.72
N VAL A 13 -28.40 -11.47 32.31
CA VAL A 13 -29.24 -10.52 31.57
C VAL A 13 -28.41 -9.34 31.02
N LEU A 14 -27.45 -8.83 31.80
CA LEU A 14 -26.53 -7.78 31.37
C LEU A 14 -25.52 -8.24 30.31
N ALA A 15 -25.16 -9.54 30.32
CA ALA A 15 -24.33 -10.16 29.28
C ALA A 15 -25.10 -10.35 27.96
N HIS A 16 -26.39 -10.70 28.00
CA HIS A 16 -27.22 -10.88 26.80
C HIS A 16 -27.62 -9.55 26.13
N LEU A 17 -27.63 -8.44 26.89
CA LEU A 17 -27.82 -7.09 26.36
C LEU A 17 -26.51 -6.42 25.90
N GLY A 18 -25.36 -7.09 26.07
CA GLY A 18 -24.06 -6.65 25.52
C GLY A 18 -23.45 -5.43 26.21
N ILE A 19 -23.85 -5.08 27.43
CA ILE A 19 -23.49 -3.80 28.08
C ILE A 19 -22.20 -3.91 28.92
N PHE A 20 -21.74 -5.11 29.32
CA PHE A 20 -20.49 -5.26 30.07
C PHE A 20 -19.69 -6.51 29.69
N CYS A 21 -18.60 -6.31 28.95
CA CYS A 21 -17.42 -7.20 28.98
C CYS A 21 -16.32 -6.47 29.73
N ILE A 22 -16.07 -6.82 30.99
CA ILE A 22 -14.86 -6.44 31.73
C ILE A 22 -14.23 -7.68 32.34
N ARG A 23 -13.03 -8.02 31.84
CA ARG A 23 -11.91 -8.58 32.62
C ARG A 23 -10.64 -8.45 31.77
N ASP A 24 -9.95 -7.33 31.83
CA ASP A 24 -8.88 -6.99 32.79
C ASP A 24 -7.58 -7.75 32.58
N ARG A 25 -6.66 -7.09 31.85
CA ARG A 25 -5.31 -6.75 32.34
C ARG A 25 -4.85 -5.48 31.61
N TYR A 26 -5.01 -4.33 32.27
CA TYR A 26 -4.30 -3.07 31.98
C TYR A 26 -3.09 -2.99 32.94
N PRO A 27 -1.95 -2.32 32.60
CA PRO A 27 -1.92 -0.93 32.14
C PRO A 27 -1.03 -0.75 30.88
N SER A 28 -1.43 0.03 29.88
CA SER A 28 -1.28 1.50 29.92
C SER A 28 -1.86 2.11 28.63
N TYR A 29 -2.84 2.99 28.81
CA TYR A 29 -3.29 4.09 27.95
C TYR A 29 -3.23 3.97 26.39
N LEU A 30 -4.43 3.82 25.83
CA LEU A 30 -4.97 4.59 24.70
C LEU A 30 -4.49 4.31 23.26
N PHE A 31 -4.77 3.09 22.80
CA PHE A 31 -5.28 2.79 21.45
C PHE A 31 -6.77 2.48 21.67
N LEU A 32 -7.80 3.27 21.34
CA LEU A 32 -8.18 3.88 20.08
C LEU A 32 -9.28 4.91 20.36
N SER A 33 -9.08 6.16 19.95
CA SER A 33 -10.18 6.99 19.42
C SER A 33 -9.68 7.82 18.24
N SER A 34 -8.88 7.20 17.37
CA SER A 34 -8.38 7.82 16.14
C SER A 34 -9.15 7.36 14.90
N HIS A 35 -10.38 6.84 15.04
CA HIS A 35 -11.30 6.74 13.90
C HIS A 35 -11.67 8.14 13.36
N THR A 36 -11.48 9.19 14.15
CA THR A 36 -11.59 10.60 13.72
C THR A 36 -10.27 11.19 13.20
N PHE A 37 -9.10 10.60 13.50
CA PHE A 37 -7.81 11.02 12.94
C PHE A 37 -7.60 10.45 11.53
N PHE A 38 -7.98 9.19 11.29
CA PHE A 38 -7.93 8.60 9.95
C PHE A 38 -8.98 9.22 9.01
N GLN A 39 -10.11 9.72 9.54
CA GLN A 39 -11.01 10.59 8.79
C GLN A 39 -10.38 11.96 8.47
N LYS A 40 -9.48 12.48 9.31
CA LYS A 40 -8.72 13.70 9.03
C LYS A 40 -7.65 13.49 7.94
N ILE A 41 -7.08 12.28 7.83
CA ILE A 41 -6.27 11.89 6.66
C ILE A 41 -7.13 11.84 5.38
N LYS A 42 -8.39 11.38 5.46
CA LYS A 42 -9.34 11.47 4.34
C LYS A 42 -9.73 12.92 3.98
N LYS A 43 -9.76 13.86 4.93
CA LYS A 43 -9.95 15.30 4.60
C LYS A 43 -8.75 15.94 3.90
N GLY A 44 -7.56 15.34 4.02
CA GLY A 44 -6.39 15.62 3.18
C GLY A 44 -6.43 14.95 1.80
N GLN A 45 -7.48 14.21 1.44
CA GLN A 45 -7.66 13.64 0.10
C GLN A 45 -8.43 14.56 -0.85
N ASN A 46 -8.83 15.76 -0.41
CA ASN A 46 -9.49 16.74 -1.28
C ASN A 46 -8.53 17.49 -2.22
N TYR A 47 -7.20 17.37 -2.06
CA TYR A 47 -6.24 17.82 -3.08
C TYR A 47 -6.10 16.83 -4.26
N LEU A 48 -6.69 15.63 -4.15
CA LEU A 48 -6.64 14.58 -5.18
C LEU A 48 -7.99 14.39 -5.93
N ARG A 49 -8.99 15.25 -5.67
CA ARG A 49 -10.33 15.17 -6.30
C ARG A 49 -10.75 16.37 -7.16
N LYS A 50 -9.81 17.25 -7.53
CA LYS A 50 -9.93 18.05 -8.75
C LYS A 50 -8.91 17.52 -9.76
N GLY A 51 -9.13 16.30 -10.24
CA GLY A 51 -8.92 16.11 -11.66
C GLY A 51 -9.92 17.03 -12.30
N SER A 52 -9.50 18.25 -12.67
CA SER A 52 -10.21 18.99 -13.70
C SER A 52 -10.49 17.97 -14.79
N SER A 53 -11.72 17.92 -15.29
CA SER A 53 -12.01 17.23 -16.55
C SER A 53 -10.84 17.55 -17.44
N LEU A 54 -9.99 16.54 -17.68
CA LEU A 54 -8.76 16.76 -18.41
C LEU A 54 -9.28 17.18 -19.77
N ASN A 55 -9.24 18.48 -20.04
CA ASN A 55 -9.77 19.03 -21.25
C ASN A 55 -8.87 18.45 -22.34
N LEU A 56 -9.31 17.31 -22.90
CA LEU A 56 -8.48 16.40 -23.67
C LEU A 56 -7.95 17.09 -24.93
N LYS A 57 -8.58 18.20 -25.33
CA LYS A 57 -8.14 19.10 -26.39
C LYS A 57 -6.83 19.83 -26.08
N LYS A 58 -6.57 20.24 -24.84
CA LYS A 58 -5.31 20.94 -24.48
C LYS A 58 -4.08 20.03 -24.50
N ARG A 59 -4.25 18.72 -24.73
CA ARG A 59 -3.19 17.71 -24.64
C ARG A 59 -2.66 17.25 -25.99
N LEU A 60 -3.22 17.74 -27.10
CA LEU A 60 -2.88 17.35 -28.47
C LEU A 60 -2.85 18.57 -29.40
N ASP A 61 -2.35 19.72 -28.95
CA ASP A 61 -2.09 20.84 -29.87
C ASP A 61 -0.70 20.65 -30.52
N PRO A 62 -0.61 20.51 -31.86
CA PRO A 62 0.65 20.31 -32.57
C PRO A 62 1.63 21.49 -32.47
N ASN A 63 1.17 22.65 -31.98
CA ASN A 63 1.96 23.88 -31.87
C ASN A 63 2.57 24.13 -30.48
N ASP A 64 2.38 23.25 -29.50
CA ASP A 64 2.95 23.43 -28.16
C ASP A 64 4.40 22.94 -28.10
N LYS A 65 5.35 23.86 -28.32
CA LYS A 65 6.80 23.63 -28.35
C LYS A 65 7.38 23.04 -27.04
N TYR A 66 6.61 22.93 -25.93
CA TYR A 66 7.13 22.57 -24.60
C TYR A 66 6.35 21.52 -23.77
N THR A 67 5.59 20.59 -24.35
CA THR A 67 5.06 19.44 -23.55
C THR A 67 6.11 18.36 -23.30
N VAL A 68 7.30 18.75 -22.83
CA VAL A 68 8.27 17.83 -22.24
C VAL A 68 7.68 17.36 -20.91
N ILE A 69 7.07 16.17 -20.90
CA ILE A 69 6.76 15.49 -19.64
C ILE A 69 8.05 15.44 -18.83
N LYS A 70 8.13 16.20 -17.71
CA LYS A 70 9.33 16.22 -16.86
C LYS A 70 9.75 14.77 -16.61
N ARG A 71 11.02 14.44 -16.89
CA ARG A 71 11.57 13.06 -16.91
C ARG A 71 11.19 12.20 -15.69
N HIS A 72 10.97 12.81 -14.53
CA HIS A 72 10.52 12.12 -13.32
C HIS A 72 9.06 11.62 -13.40
N LYS A 73 8.13 12.40 -13.98
CA LYS A 73 6.71 12.01 -14.14
C LYS A 73 6.57 10.80 -15.07
N ALA A 74 7.30 10.80 -16.19
CA ALA A 74 7.35 9.67 -17.12
C ALA A 74 7.86 8.38 -16.43
N LYS A 75 8.90 8.51 -15.59
CA LYS A 75 9.46 7.37 -14.83
C LYS A 75 8.48 6.81 -13.79
N VAL A 76 7.67 7.67 -13.16
CA VAL A 76 6.60 7.24 -12.23
C VAL A 76 5.52 6.49 -13.00
N GLN A 77 5.05 7.04 -14.14
CA GLN A 77 4.00 6.40 -14.94
C GLN A 77 4.41 5.02 -15.46
N ARG A 78 5.67 4.86 -15.93
CA ARG A 78 6.20 3.54 -16.31
C ARG A 78 6.16 2.53 -15.16
N ASN A 79 6.35 2.99 -13.93
CA ASN A 79 6.33 2.13 -12.75
C ASN A 79 4.91 1.72 -12.37
N LEU A 80 3.95 2.64 -12.52
CA LEU A 80 2.52 2.34 -12.35
C LEU A 80 2.04 1.33 -13.41
N LYS A 81 2.47 1.49 -14.67
CA LYS A 81 2.22 0.49 -15.72
C LYS A 81 2.77 -0.89 -15.34
N ARG A 82 3.99 -0.96 -14.79
CA ARG A 82 4.56 -2.23 -14.30
C ARG A 82 3.73 -2.84 -13.19
N LYS A 83 3.32 -2.05 -12.19
CA LYS A 83 2.48 -2.54 -11.09
C LYS A 83 1.19 -3.18 -11.63
N TYR A 84 0.51 -2.49 -12.53
CA TYR A 84 -0.69 -3.01 -13.19
C TYR A 84 -0.43 -4.34 -13.94
N LEU A 85 0.65 -4.42 -14.72
CA LEU A 85 1.00 -5.65 -15.45
C LEU A 85 1.40 -6.79 -14.52
N ILE A 86 2.08 -6.51 -13.41
CA ILE A 86 2.45 -7.52 -12.41
C ILE A 86 1.19 -8.12 -11.80
N GLU A 87 0.23 -7.29 -11.40
CA GLU A 87 -1.05 -7.73 -10.85
C GLU A 87 -1.84 -8.55 -11.90
N ARG A 88 -1.95 -8.05 -13.14
CA ARG A 88 -2.69 -8.71 -14.22
C ARG A 88 -2.14 -10.09 -14.59
N TYR A 89 -0.83 -10.28 -14.58
CA TYR A 89 -0.19 -11.53 -15.03
C TYR A 89 0.32 -12.41 -13.87
N LYS A 90 0.00 -12.07 -12.62
CA LYS A 90 0.51 -12.76 -11.43
C LYS A 90 0.20 -14.26 -11.47
N GLU A 91 -1.08 -14.62 -11.58
CA GLU A 91 -1.55 -16.01 -11.57
C GLU A 91 -0.96 -16.82 -12.72
N LYS A 92 -1.01 -16.27 -13.95
CA LYS A 92 -0.45 -16.94 -15.13
C LYS A 92 1.05 -17.22 -14.99
N ARG A 93 1.82 -16.29 -14.39
CA ARG A 93 3.25 -16.50 -14.14
C ARG A 93 3.50 -17.52 -13.05
N GLU A 94 2.67 -17.56 -12.01
CA GLU A 94 2.77 -18.56 -10.93
C GLU A 94 2.49 -19.96 -11.48
N LEU A 95 1.44 -20.14 -12.28
CA LEU A 95 1.13 -21.41 -12.95
C LEU A 95 2.27 -21.88 -13.86
N LEU A 96 2.77 -21.01 -14.74
CA LEU A 96 3.90 -21.35 -15.62
C LEU A 96 5.17 -21.71 -14.84
N LYS A 97 5.42 -21.07 -13.70
CA LYS A 97 6.55 -21.43 -12.82
C LYS A 97 6.36 -22.81 -12.18
N LYS A 98 5.14 -23.18 -11.80
CA LYS A 98 4.83 -24.52 -11.28
C LYS A 98 5.12 -25.58 -12.35
N TYR A 99 4.59 -25.39 -13.57
CA TYR A 99 4.87 -26.31 -14.68
C TYR A 99 6.36 -26.43 -15.02
N ILE A 100 7.13 -25.34 -14.92
CA ILE A 100 8.60 -25.39 -15.08
C ILE A 100 9.25 -26.24 -13.98
N SER A 101 8.74 -26.19 -12.75
CA SER A 101 9.26 -26.95 -11.62
C SER A 101 8.87 -28.44 -11.66
N GLU A 102 7.72 -28.76 -12.24
CA GLU A 102 7.18 -30.12 -12.36
C GLU A 102 7.64 -30.83 -13.65
N ALA A 103 8.23 -30.10 -14.59
CA ALA A 103 8.68 -30.64 -15.87
C ALA A 103 9.70 -31.77 -15.67
N SER A 104 9.38 -32.97 -16.19
CA SER A 104 10.25 -34.13 -16.10
C SER A 104 11.20 -34.22 -17.29
N SER A 105 10.71 -33.86 -18.49
CA SER A 105 11.49 -33.91 -19.73
C SER A 105 12.19 -32.57 -20.04
N PRO A 106 13.42 -32.59 -20.59
CA PRO A 106 14.10 -31.38 -21.08
C PRO A 106 13.29 -30.61 -22.14
N ILE A 107 12.54 -31.32 -22.99
CA ILE A 107 11.71 -30.70 -24.04
C ILE A 107 10.57 -29.87 -23.41
N GLU A 108 9.89 -30.43 -22.42
CA GLU A 108 8.77 -29.78 -21.73
C GLU A 108 9.26 -28.55 -20.97
N TYR A 109 10.41 -28.67 -20.30
CA TYR A 109 11.04 -27.57 -19.59
C TYR A 109 11.31 -26.37 -20.51
N VAL A 110 11.89 -26.63 -21.70
CA VAL A 110 12.16 -25.59 -22.70
C VAL A 110 10.86 -24.96 -23.20
N TYR A 111 9.82 -25.76 -23.44
CA TYR A 111 8.51 -25.27 -23.88
C TYR A 111 7.87 -24.32 -22.85
N TRP A 112 7.84 -24.70 -21.57
CA TRP A 112 7.26 -23.85 -20.52
C TRP A 112 8.08 -22.58 -20.28
N LYS A 113 9.41 -22.65 -20.37
CA LYS A 113 10.28 -21.48 -20.35
C LYS A 113 9.99 -20.52 -21.51
N TYR A 114 9.78 -21.05 -22.71
CA TYR A 114 9.39 -20.23 -23.86
C TYR A 114 8.05 -19.51 -23.64
N LYS A 115 7.04 -20.22 -23.11
CA LYS A 115 5.74 -19.62 -22.74
C LYS A 115 5.85 -18.57 -21.63
N LEU A 116 6.77 -18.75 -20.67
CA LEU A 116 7.04 -17.73 -19.66
C LEU A 116 7.70 -16.48 -20.27
N ALA A 117 8.60 -16.68 -21.24
CA ALA A 117 9.31 -15.61 -21.95
C ALA A 117 8.40 -14.83 -22.91
N SER A 118 7.36 -15.45 -23.47
CA SER A 118 6.39 -14.79 -24.35
C SER A 118 5.50 -13.77 -23.63
N LEU A 119 5.47 -13.78 -22.29
CA LEU A 119 4.73 -12.78 -21.52
C LEU A 119 5.40 -11.39 -21.59
N PRO A 120 4.64 -10.29 -21.42
CA PRO A 120 5.20 -8.95 -21.45
C PRO A 120 6.34 -8.81 -20.43
N ARG A 121 7.52 -8.35 -20.86
CA ARG A 121 8.71 -8.24 -20.00
C ARG A 121 8.47 -7.45 -18.71
N ASP A 122 7.68 -6.38 -18.79
CA ASP A 122 7.35 -5.50 -17.66
C ASP A 122 6.35 -6.10 -16.65
N SER A 123 5.80 -7.29 -16.92
CA SER A 123 5.01 -8.09 -15.95
C SER A 123 5.86 -8.75 -14.86
N CYS A 124 7.19 -8.77 -15.02
CA CYS A 124 8.08 -9.38 -14.02
C CYS A 124 8.18 -8.50 -12.76
N PRO A 125 7.89 -9.03 -11.56
CA PRO A 125 7.89 -8.25 -10.31
C PRO A 125 9.27 -7.67 -9.97
N VAL A 126 10.35 -8.36 -10.35
CA VAL A 126 11.75 -7.92 -10.13
C VAL A 126 12.04 -6.57 -10.82
N ARG A 127 11.31 -6.23 -11.88
CA ARG A 127 11.49 -4.96 -12.62
C ARG A 127 10.79 -3.78 -11.97
N PHE A 128 9.86 -4.05 -11.04
CA PHE A 128 9.25 -2.99 -10.26
C PHE A 128 10.31 -2.34 -9.37
N ARG A 129 10.24 -1.02 -9.23
CA ARG A 129 11.18 -0.29 -8.40
C ARG A 129 10.46 0.55 -7.38
N ASN A 130 10.82 0.42 -6.10
CA ASN A 130 10.25 1.28 -5.08
C ASN A 130 10.63 2.75 -5.35
N ARG A 131 9.63 3.63 -5.31
CA ARG A 131 9.77 5.07 -5.51
C ARG A 131 9.06 5.78 -4.38
N CYS A 132 9.61 6.91 -3.95
CA CYS A 132 8.96 7.79 -3.00
C CYS A 132 7.57 8.20 -3.50
N ALA A 133 6.54 8.05 -2.66
CA ALA A 133 5.16 8.40 -3.01
C ALA A 133 5.00 9.89 -3.38
N ILE A 134 5.73 10.78 -2.69
CA ILE A 134 5.62 12.24 -2.87
C ILE A 134 6.45 12.71 -4.07
N THR A 135 7.73 12.32 -4.13
CA THR A 135 8.68 12.90 -5.10
C THR A 135 8.98 12.00 -6.30
N GLY A 136 8.65 10.70 -6.23
CA GLY A 136 9.02 9.73 -7.27
C GLY A 136 10.51 9.33 -7.30
N ARG A 137 11.32 9.79 -6.33
CA ARG A 137 12.74 9.44 -6.18
C ARG A 137 12.91 7.93 -5.97
N ALA A 138 13.83 7.31 -6.72
CA ALA A 138 13.99 5.85 -6.78
C ALA A 138 15.10 5.27 -5.87
N ARG A 139 15.79 6.13 -5.10
CA ARG A 139 16.95 5.79 -4.27
C ARG A 139 16.77 6.38 -2.88
N GLY A 140 17.36 5.72 -1.87
CA GLY A 140 17.14 6.06 -0.47
C GLY A 140 15.68 5.89 -0.07
N TYR A 141 15.01 4.86 -0.59
CA TYR A 141 13.64 4.51 -0.25
C TYR A 141 13.64 3.76 1.08
N CYS A 142 12.88 4.25 2.06
CA CYS A 142 12.65 3.56 3.31
C CYS A 142 11.31 2.82 3.22
N SER A 143 11.34 1.48 3.30
CA SER A 143 10.14 0.65 3.14
C SER A 143 9.10 0.86 4.23
N PHE A 144 9.53 1.13 5.47
CA PHE A 144 8.63 1.42 6.60
C PHE A 144 7.75 2.65 6.33
N PHE A 145 8.33 3.73 5.78
CA PHE A 145 7.58 4.96 5.49
C PHE A 145 6.97 5.01 4.09
N GLY A 146 7.46 4.22 3.14
CA GLY A 146 7.08 4.36 1.72
C GLY A 146 7.63 5.62 1.03
N LEU A 147 8.65 6.25 1.63
CA LEU A 147 9.17 7.56 1.23
C LEU A 147 10.69 7.53 1.01
N CYS A 148 11.21 8.57 0.36
CA CYS A 148 12.66 8.77 0.31
C CYS A 148 13.18 9.38 1.62
N ARG A 149 14.45 9.12 1.96
CA ARG A 149 15.11 9.57 3.20
C ARG A 149 14.93 11.05 3.54
N HIS A 150 14.99 11.94 2.53
CA HIS A 150 14.87 13.38 2.75
C HIS A 150 13.43 13.75 3.15
N GLN A 151 12.45 13.15 2.48
CA GLN A 151 11.04 13.38 2.79
C GLN A 151 10.64 12.73 4.11
N ALA A 152 11.16 11.54 4.40
CA ALA A 152 10.96 10.87 5.68
C ALA A 152 11.50 11.73 6.83
N ARG A 153 12.75 12.20 6.74
CA ARG A 153 13.33 13.12 7.73
C ARG A 153 12.52 14.40 7.91
N ALA A 154 12.10 15.04 6.81
CA ALA A 154 11.30 16.25 6.86
C ALA A 154 9.94 16.05 7.55
N LEU A 155 9.32 14.87 7.39
CA LEU A 155 8.07 14.53 8.08
C LEU A 155 8.29 14.17 9.55
N ILE A 156 9.39 13.48 9.88
CA ILE A 156 9.77 13.17 11.26
C ILE A 156 10.04 14.47 12.04
N GLN A 157 10.77 15.42 11.46
CA GLN A 157 11.01 16.72 12.07
C GLN A 157 9.72 17.53 12.31
N LYS A 158 8.69 17.30 11.50
CA LYS A 158 7.36 17.90 11.66
C LYS A 158 6.45 17.10 12.62
N MET A 159 6.99 16.10 13.33
CA MET A 159 6.25 15.23 14.26
C MET A 159 5.04 14.53 13.63
N PHE A 160 5.08 14.28 12.31
CA PHE A 160 3.99 13.56 11.63
C PHE A 160 3.96 12.07 11.98
N PHE A 161 5.12 11.51 12.36
CA PHE A 161 5.24 10.14 12.85
C PHE A 161 5.39 10.15 14.38
N PRO A 162 4.47 9.51 15.12
CA PRO A 162 4.56 9.43 16.58
C PRO A 162 5.74 8.54 17.00
N GLY A 163 6.38 8.89 18.12
CA GLY A 163 7.42 8.06 18.76
C GLY A 163 8.82 8.14 18.13
N PHE A 164 9.05 9.03 17.15
CA PHE A 164 10.37 9.22 16.57
C PHE A 164 11.14 10.36 17.25
N VAL A 165 12.26 10.01 17.87
CA VAL A 165 13.23 10.96 18.45
C VAL A 165 14.59 10.74 17.80
N LYS A 166 15.42 11.78 17.73
CA LYS A 166 16.82 11.63 17.32
C LYS A 166 17.52 10.76 18.37
N ALA A 167 18.05 9.63 17.95
CA ALA A 167 18.77 8.76 18.86
C ALA A 167 20.08 9.42 19.32
N SER A 168 20.31 9.38 20.63
CA SER A 168 21.54 9.75 21.32
C SER A 168 21.81 8.63 22.31
N TRP A 169 22.75 7.76 21.97
CA TRP A 169 23.34 6.76 22.85
C TRP A 169 24.80 7.15 23.07
#